data_AF-A0A9P7G1H6-F1
#
_entry.id   AF-A0A9P7G1H6-F1
#
_cell.length_a   1.000
_cell.length_b   1.000
_cell.length_c   1.000
_cell.angle_alpha   90.00
_cell.angle_beta   90.00
_cell.angle_gamma   90.00
#
_symmetry.space_group_name_H-M   'P 1'
#
loop_
_entity.id
_entity.type
_entity.pdbx_description
1 polymer ?
#
loop_
_entity_poly.entity_id
_entity_poly.type
_entity_poly.pdbx_seq_one_letter_code
_entity_poly.pdbx_strand_id
1 'polypeptide(L)'
;MGLLYLGTPLAWEEAKQYADHVRFHGITQFLNTWDRLKDRHGDELLWGDEIEYMVISLDEAQKNAKLSLRQTEILAKLSSIVDNICADCPAE
;
A
#
# COMPACT_ATOMS: atom_id res chain seq x y z
N MET A 1 2.69 4.05 2.52
CA MET A 1 2.31 2.88 1.68
C MET A 1 3.12 2.89 0.38
N GLY A 2 3.75 1.77 0.02
CA GLY A 2 4.41 1.61 -1.29
C GLY A 2 3.41 1.37 -2.42
N LEU A 3 3.81 1.61 -3.68
CA LEU A 3 2.96 1.34 -4.84
C LEU A 3 2.66 -0.16 -4.97
N LEU A 4 1.45 -0.50 -5.42
CA LEU A 4 1.03 -1.88 -5.63
C LEU A 4 1.86 -2.54 -6.74
N TYR A 5 2.28 -3.78 -6.51
CA TYR A 5 2.91 -4.61 -7.54
C TYR A 5 1.88 -5.08 -8.58
N LEU A 6 2.21 -5.05 -9.87
CA LEU A 6 1.33 -5.50 -10.95
C LEU A 6 1.25 -7.03 -10.98
N GLY A 7 0.03 -7.55 -11.05
CA GLY A 7 -0.25 -8.98 -11.18
C GLY A 7 -1.52 -9.25 -11.98
N THR A 8 -1.80 -10.51 -12.26
CA THR A 8 -3.04 -10.94 -12.93
C THR A 8 -4.08 -11.32 -11.87
N PRO A 9 -5.14 -10.53 -11.65
CA PRO A 9 -6.19 -10.89 -10.71
C PRO A 9 -7.03 -12.05 -11.24
N LEU A 10 -7.41 -12.96 -10.34
CA LEU A 10 -8.36 -14.02 -10.64
C LEU A 10 -9.79 -13.54 -10.40
N ALA A 11 -10.73 -13.95 -11.25
CA ALA A 11 -12.14 -13.74 -10.97
C ALA A 11 -12.56 -14.57 -9.74
N TRP A 12 -13.65 -14.19 -9.08
CA TRP A 12 -14.08 -14.83 -7.82
C TRP A 12 -14.21 -16.36 -7.93
N GLU A 13 -14.83 -16.86 -9.00
CA GLU A 13 -15.05 -18.30 -9.21
C GLU A 13 -13.75 -19.10 -9.34
N GLU A 14 -12.69 -18.46 -9.84
CA GLU A 14 -11.35 -19.05 -9.95
C GLU A 14 -10.61 -18.92 -8.61
N ALA A 15 -10.64 -17.73 -8.00
CA ALA A 15 -9.95 -17.43 -6.75
C ALA A 15 -10.43 -18.31 -5.59
N LYS A 16 -11.75 -18.56 -5.50
CA LYS A 16 -12.36 -19.35 -4.44
C LYS A 16 -11.80 -20.78 -4.35
N GLN A 17 -11.39 -21.36 -5.46
CA GLN A 17 -10.82 -22.71 -5.52
C GLN A 17 -9.48 -22.80 -4.76
N TYR A 18 -8.77 -21.68 -4.63
CA TYR A 18 -7.49 -21.58 -3.94
C TYR A 18 -7.63 -21.09 -2.49
N ALA A 19 -8.86 -20.89 -1.97
CA ALA A 19 -9.06 -20.33 -0.64
C ALA A 19 -8.35 -21.15 0.46
N ASP A 20 -8.39 -22.47 0.38
CA ASP A 20 -7.72 -23.35 1.34
C ASP A 20 -6.20 -23.32 1.18
N HIS A 21 -5.70 -23.25 -0.05
CA HIS A 21 -4.28 -23.07 -0.35
C HIS A 21 -3.76 -21.76 0.26
N VAL A 22 -4.43 -20.63 -0.01
CA VAL A 22 -4.07 -19.32 0.55
C VAL A 22 -4.06 -19.34 2.07
N ARG A 23 -5.09 -19.93 2.71
CA ARG A 23 -5.15 -20.02 4.18
C ARG A 23 -4.00 -20.85 4.75
N PHE A 24 -3.74 -22.02 4.17
CA PHE A 24 -2.67 -22.90 4.62
C PHE A 24 -1.29 -22.21 4.53
N HIS A 25 -0.99 -21.60 3.39
CA HIS A 25 0.28 -20.91 3.19
C HIS A 25 0.38 -19.63 4.03
N GLY A 26 -0.71 -18.88 4.19
CA GLY A 26 -0.75 -17.70 5.06
C GLY A 26 -0.45 -18.03 6.52
N ILE A 27 -1.05 -19.09 7.07
CA ILE A 27 -0.76 -19.57 8.42
C ILE A 27 0.70 -20.02 8.53
N THR A 28 1.20 -20.76 7.54
CA THR A 28 2.59 -21.22 7.52
C THR A 28 3.58 -20.04 7.53
N GLN A 29 3.34 -19.02 6.70
CA GLN A 29 4.15 -17.79 6.67
C GLN A 29 4.10 -17.03 7.98
N PHE A 30 2.92 -16.95 8.60
CA PHE A 30 2.75 -16.35 9.92
C PHE A 30 3.57 -17.08 10.99
N LEU A 31 3.46 -18.42 11.06
CA LEU A 31 4.22 -19.23 12.03
C LEU A 31 5.73 -19.09 11.84
N ASN A 32 6.21 -19.09 10.59
CA ASN A 32 7.63 -18.87 10.28
C ASN A 32 8.10 -17.46 10.70
N THR A 33 7.26 -16.45 10.48
CA THR A 33 7.58 -15.06 10.86
C THR A 33 7.63 -14.93 12.38
N TRP A 34 6.65 -15.51 13.08
CA TRP A 34 6.62 -15.57 14.53
C TRP A 34 7.86 -16.27 15.09
N ASP A 35 8.18 -17.47 14.60
CA ASP A 35 9.33 -18.24 15.10
C ASP A 35 10.64 -17.47 14.94
N ARG A 36 10.81 -16.76 13.83
CA ARG A 36 11.98 -15.91 13.56
C ARG A 36 12.07 -14.68 14.45
N LEU A 37 10.95 -14.09 14.85
CA LEU A 37 10.91 -12.76 15.48
C LEU A 37 10.52 -12.78 16.96
N LYS A 38 10.02 -13.90 17.50
CA LYS A 38 9.50 -14.00 18.88
C LYS A 38 10.49 -13.59 19.98
N ASP A 39 11.79 -13.77 19.73
CA ASP A 39 12.87 -13.48 20.68
C ASP A 39 13.61 -12.15 20.37
N ARG A 40 13.14 -11.39 19.37
CA ARG A 40 13.72 -10.08 19.01
C ARG A 40 13.48 -9.07 20.13
N HIS A 41 14.51 -8.30 20.45
CA HIS A 41 14.50 -7.26 21.47
C HIS A 41 15.40 -6.11 21.04
N GLY A 42 15.19 -4.92 21.63
CA GLY A 42 16.00 -3.73 21.35
C GLY A 42 15.55 -2.91 20.14
N ASP A 43 14.34 -3.13 19.63
CA ASP A 43 13.76 -2.29 18.59
C ASP A 43 13.45 -0.89 19.14
N GLU A 44 13.76 0.15 18.36
CA GLU A 44 13.41 1.53 18.68
C GLU A 44 11.90 1.77 18.54
N LEU A 45 11.36 2.72 19.30
CA LEU A 45 9.97 3.14 19.18
C LEU A 45 9.79 4.03 17.94
N LEU A 46 9.60 3.38 16.79
CA LEU A 46 9.20 4.05 15.57
C LEU A 46 7.67 4.15 15.51
N TRP A 47 7.15 5.31 15.13
CA TRP A 47 5.73 5.56 14.96
C TRP A 47 5.49 6.50 13.79
N GLY A 48 4.27 6.47 13.27
CA GLY A 48 3.81 7.33 12.19
C GLY A 48 2.30 7.21 12.02
N ASP A 49 1.70 8.17 11.34
CA ASP A 49 0.28 8.21 11.00
C ASP A 49 0.03 7.75 9.56
N GLU A 50 -1.16 7.21 9.32
CA GLU A 50 -1.67 6.92 7.97
C GLU A 50 -2.88 7.82 7.71
N ILE A 51 -2.79 8.64 6.64
CA ILE A 51 -3.85 9.59 6.26
C ILE A 51 -4.38 9.22 4.86
N GLU A 52 -5.70 9.24 4.71
CA GLU A 52 -6.39 9.08 3.42
C GLU A 52 -6.97 10.42 2.93
N TYR A 53 -6.83 10.71 1.64
CA TYR A 53 -7.30 11.96 1.02
C TYR A 53 -8.27 11.69 -0.13
N MET A 54 -9.29 12.54 -0.27
CA MET A 54 -10.15 12.61 -1.46
C MET A 54 -9.83 13.88 -2.25
N VAL A 55 -9.50 13.73 -3.53
CA VAL A 55 -9.27 14.87 -4.42
C VAL A 55 -10.60 15.29 -5.03
N ILE A 56 -11.03 16.53 -4.81
CA ILE A 56 -12.33 17.04 -5.27
C ILE A 56 -12.12 18.08 -6.38
N SER A 57 -12.87 17.94 -7.47
CA SER A 57 -13.01 18.96 -8.51
C SER A 57 -14.21 19.84 -8.17
N LEU A 58 -13.95 21.13 -7.94
CA LEU A 58 -14.97 22.13 -7.64
C LEU A 58 -15.35 22.89 -8.91
N ASP A 59 -16.65 22.99 -9.17
CA ASP A 59 -17.25 23.86 -10.18
C ASP A 59 -18.04 24.95 -9.46
N GLU A 60 -17.44 26.13 -9.33
CA GLU A 60 -18.03 27.25 -8.59
C GLU A 60 -19.25 27.83 -9.31
N ALA A 61 -19.26 27.84 -10.65
CA ALA A 61 -20.35 28.39 -11.44
C ALA A 61 -21.62 27.58 -11.25
N GLN A 62 -21.51 26.25 -11.22
CA GLN A 62 -22.63 25.34 -10.96
C GLN A 62 -22.81 24.97 -9.49
N LYS A 63 -21.95 25.48 -8.59
CA LYS A 63 -21.91 25.13 -7.16
C LYS A 63 -21.88 23.61 -6.95
N ASN A 64 -21.00 22.92 -7.67
CA ASN A 64 -20.92 21.47 -7.70
C ASN A 64 -19.54 20.98 -7.27
N ALA A 65 -19.49 19.85 -6.57
CA ALA A 65 -18.26 19.22 -6.12
C ALA A 65 -18.28 17.74 -6.54
N LYS A 66 -17.28 17.31 -7.30
CA LYS A 66 -17.17 15.92 -7.80
C LYS A 66 -15.86 15.29 -7.36
N LEU A 67 -15.89 13.98 -7.11
CA LEU A 67 -14.66 13.23 -6.90
C LEU A 67 -13.81 13.27 -8.17
N SER A 68 -12.56 13.67 -8.04
CA SER A 68 -11.58 13.60 -9.12
C SER A 68 -11.11 12.15 -9.26
N LEU A 69 -11.22 11.59 -10.46
CA LEU A 69 -10.75 10.22 -10.78
C LEU A 69 -9.29 10.19 -11.28
N ARG A 70 -8.50 11.19 -10.87
CA ARG A 70 -7.12 11.43 -11.33
C ARG A 70 -6.05 10.83 -10.40
N GLN A 71 -6.45 9.94 -9.49
CA GLN A 71 -5.57 9.36 -8.48
C GLN A 71 -4.37 8.67 -9.13
N THR A 72 -4.59 7.95 -10.23
CA THR A 72 -3.53 7.24 -10.95
C THR A 72 -2.41 8.18 -11.43
N GLU A 73 -2.74 9.33 -12.02
CA GLU A 73 -1.72 10.28 -12.49
C GLU A 73 -1.02 10.98 -11.33
N ILE A 74 -1.76 11.30 -10.26
CA ILE A 74 -1.21 11.93 -9.05
C ILE A 74 -0.20 10.98 -8.39
N LEU A 75 -0.58 9.71 -8.19
CA LEU A 75 0.29 8.70 -7.59
C LEU A 75 1.55 8.44 -8.45
N ALA A 76 1.42 8.41 -9.78
CA ALA A 76 2.57 8.26 -10.67
C ALA A 76 3.57 9.42 -10.53
N LYS A 77 3.07 10.67 -10.46
CA LYS A 77 3.92 11.85 -10.24
C LYS A 77 4.56 11.85 -8.85
N LEU A 78 3.80 11.51 -7.81
CA LEU A 78 4.32 11.43 -6.44
C LEU A 78 5.43 10.39 -6.34
N SER A 79 5.29 9.22 -6.98
CA SER A 79 6.36 8.21 -7.03
C SER A 79 7.65 8.79 -7.60
N SER A 80 7.60 9.45 -8.76
CA SER A 80 8.80 10.05 -9.37
C SER A 80 9.47 11.11 -8.50
N ILE A 81 8.71 11.81 -7.65
CA ILE A 81 9.25 12.82 -6.75
C ILE A 81 9.91 12.14 -5.54
N VAL A 82 9.23 11.15 -4.94
CA VAL A 82 9.73 10.43 -3.76
C VAL A 82 11.00 9.65 -4.07
N ASP A 83 11.09 9.01 -5.24
CA ASP A 83 12.29 8.28 -5.66
C ASP A 83 13.54 9.18 -5.69
N ASN A 84 13.38 10.45 -6.08
CA ASN A 84 14.46 11.44 -6.06
C ASN A 84 14.81 11.89 -4.62
N ILE A 85 13.83 12.01 -3.74
CA ILE A 85 14.05 12.43 -2.33
C ILE A 85 14.79 11.35 -1.55
N CYS A 86 14.49 10.08 -1.77
CA CYS A 86 15.16 8.96 -1.10
C CYS A 86 16.62 8.76 -1.55
N ALA A 87 16.99 9.20 -2.76
CA ALA A 87 18.34 9.06 -3.29
C ALA A 87 19.36 10.04 -2.66
N ASP A 88 18.88 11.16 -2.11
CA ASP A 88 19.72 12.19 -1.48
C ASP A 88 19.87 11.99 0.04
N CYS A 89 19.38 10.88 0.60
CA CYS A 89 19.55 10.60 2.02
C CYS A 89 21.02 10.23 2.31
N PRO A 90 21.74 10.97 3.17
CA PRO A 90 23.12 10.64 3.50
C PRO A 90 23.16 9.26 4.16
N ALA A 91 24.08 8.41 3.72
CA ALA A 91 24.43 7.22 4.47
C ALA A 91 25.13 7.67 5.76
N GLU A 92 24.42 7.60 6.89
CA GLU A 92 25.05 7.57 8.22
C GLU A 92 25.58 6.17 8.52
#